data_AF-A0A925XS93-F1
#
_entry.id   AF-A0A925XS93-F1
#
_cell.length_a   1.000
_cell.length_b   1.000
_cell.length_c   1.000
_cell.angle_alpha   90.00
_cell.angle_beta   90.00
_cell.angle_gamma   90.00
#
_symmetry.space_group_name_H-M   'P 1'
#
loop_
_entity.id
_entity.type
_entity.pdbx_description
1 polymer ?
#
loop_
_entity_poly.entity_id
_entity_poly.type
_entity_poly.pdbx_seq_one_letter_code
_entity_poly.pdbx_strand_id
1 'polypeptide(L)'
;RSCAIYLAIRQSLGEPDPFRLRYRQEMIEAVGLVVRQRLVGEDLPIFLRHWAEEHVPAEDRLRFAAAAEAQLHALHEGNFARFRLRPSEFEAWFENRRFGIP
;
A
#
# COMPACT_ATOMS: atom_id res chain seq x y z
N ARG A 1 25.33 -10.82 9.81
CA ARG A 1 25.02 -11.37 8.46
C ARG A 1 23.50 -11.54 8.40
N SER A 2 22.81 -10.53 7.89
CA SER A 2 21.35 -10.39 8.03
C SER A 2 20.75 -9.98 6.69
N CYS A 3 20.65 -10.90 5.73
CA CYS A 3 20.00 -10.69 4.44
C CYS A 3 19.69 -12.06 3.82
N ALA A 4 18.64 -12.76 4.27
CA ALA A 4 18.29 -14.05 3.67
C ALA A 4 16.83 -14.50 3.86
N ILE A 5 15.86 -13.58 3.96
CA ILE A 5 14.44 -13.97 3.85
C ILE A 5 13.69 -12.93 3.02
N TYR A 6 13.95 -12.94 1.71
CA TYR A 6 12.95 -12.52 0.71
C TYR A 6 12.53 -13.77 -0.04
N LEU A 7 11.85 -14.68 0.68
CA LEU A 7 10.96 -15.67 0.10
C LEU A 7 9.82 -14.90 -0.54
N ALA A 8 10.02 -14.51 -1.79
CA ALA A 8 9.02 -13.91 -2.65
C ALA A 8 7.84 -14.88 -2.79
N ILE A 9 6.89 -14.73 -1.86
CA ILE A 9 5.44 -14.66 -2.06
C ILE A 9 5.00 -15.29 -3.39
N ARG A 10 5.15 -16.61 -3.48
CA ARG A 10 4.48 -17.44 -4.47
C ARG A 10 3.76 -18.49 -3.66
N GLN A 11 2.43 -18.51 -3.78
CA GLN A 11 1.50 -19.45 -3.13
C GLN A 11 1.11 -19.15 -1.67
N SER A 12 0.28 -18.12 -1.48
CA SER A 12 -0.86 -18.29 -0.57
C SER A 12 -2.14 -17.86 -1.29
N LEU A 13 -2.49 -18.66 -2.29
CA LEU A 13 -3.86 -18.85 -2.79
C LEU A 13 -4.52 -19.94 -1.92
N GLY A 14 -4.46 -19.79 -0.59
CA GLY A 14 -4.97 -20.78 0.36
C GLY A 14 -6.22 -20.30 1.08
N GLU A 15 -6.15 -19.13 1.72
CA GLU A 15 -7.29 -18.46 2.34
C GLU A 15 -7.04 -16.95 2.20
N PRO A 16 -8.00 -16.16 1.70
CA PRO A 16 -7.83 -14.72 1.72
C PRO A 16 -7.78 -14.27 3.19
N ASP A 17 -6.74 -13.54 3.59
CA ASP A 17 -6.68 -12.92 4.92
C ASP A 17 -8.02 -12.19 5.17
N PRO A 18 -8.82 -12.59 6.16
CA PRO A 18 -10.14 -12.00 6.42
C PRO A 18 -10.06 -10.48 6.58
N PHE A 19 -8.94 -9.96 7.06
CA PHE A 19 -8.68 -8.53 7.18
C PHE A 19 -8.55 -7.85 5.80
N ARG A 20 -7.85 -8.49 4.86
CA ARG A 20 -7.71 -7.99 3.48
C ARG A 20 -9.02 -8.05 2.72
N LEU A 21 -9.88 -9.03 3.01
CA LEU A 21 -11.22 -9.09 2.43
C LEU A 21 -12.13 -8.01 3.00
N ARG A 22 -12.12 -7.87 4.34
CA ARG A 22 -12.94 -6.90 5.07
C ARG A 22 -12.64 -5.47 4.61
N TYR A 23 -11.37 -5.12 4.56
CA TYR A 23 -10.91 -3.76 4.23
C TYR A 23 -10.47 -3.60 2.77
N ARG A 24 -10.98 -4.44 1.86
CA ARG A 24 -10.49 -4.46 0.47
C ARG A 24 -10.72 -3.12 -0.25
N GLN A 25 -11.85 -2.45 -0.01
CA GLN A 25 -12.20 -1.22 -0.71
C GLN A 25 -11.39 -0.07 -0.15
N GLU A 26 -11.31 -0.02 1.17
CA GLU A 26 -10.51 0.91 1.94
C GLU A 26 -9.04 0.82 1.54
N MET A 27 -8.53 -0.39 1.34
CA MET A 27 -7.17 -0.63 0.86
C MET A 27 -6.96 -0.10 -0.56
N ILE A 28 -7.93 -0.33 -1.46
CA ILE A 28 -7.90 0.18 -2.83
C ILE A 28 -7.87 1.71 -2.84
N GLU A 29 -8.71 2.32 -2.00
CA GLU A 29 -8.84 3.77 -1.92
C GLU A 29 -7.61 4.42 -1.29
N ALA A 30 -7.16 3.94 -0.12
CA ALA A 30 -6.00 4.49 0.58
C ALA A 30 -4.73 4.40 -0.27
N VAL A 31 -4.42 3.22 -0.82
CA VAL A 31 -3.26 3.02 -1.70
C VAL A 31 -3.39 3.86 -2.97
N GLY A 32 -4.59 3.91 -3.55
CA GLY A 32 -4.85 4.72 -4.74
C GLY A 32 -4.67 6.21 -4.49
N LEU A 33 -5.01 6.71 -3.30
CA LEU A 33 -4.82 8.11 -2.92
C LEU A 33 -3.35 8.43 -2.71
N VAL A 34 -2.60 7.57 -1.99
CA VAL A 34 -1.15 7.74 -1.79
C VAL A 34 -0.42 7.89 -3.13
N VAL A 35 -0.73 7.02 -4.10
CA VAL A 35 -0.11 7.05 -5.43
C VAL A 35 -0.51 8.30 -6.21
N ARG A 36 -1.81 8.65 -6.21
CA ARG A 36 -2.31 9.85 -6.91
C ARG A 36 -1.75 11.15 -6.32
N GLN A 37 -1.59 11.22 -5.01
CA GLN A 37 -0.98 12.36 -4.30
C GLN A 37 0.55 12.32 -4.33
N ARG A 38 1.14 11.26 -4.91
CA ARG A 38 2.59 11.06 -5.02
C ARG A 38 3.32 11.03 -3.66
N LEU A 39 2.63 10.62 -2.60
CA LEU A 39 3.19 10.58 -1.24
C LEU A 39 4.25 9.49 -1.10
N VAL A 40 5.40 9.85 -0.54
CA VAL A 40 6.57 8.99 -0.33
C VAL A 40 7.26 9.35 0.99
N GLY A 41 8.18 8.51 1.47
CA GLY A 41 8.95 8.81 2.67
C GLY A 41 8.10 8.90 3.94
N GLU A 42 8.34 9.93 4.75
CA GLU A 42 7.67 10.12 6.05
C GLU A 42 6.19 10.50 5.94
N ASP A 43 5.77 11.10 4.81
CA ASP A 43 4.39 11.52 4.60
C ASP A 43 3.43 10.33 4.42
N LEU A 44 3.94 9.21 3.89
CA LEU A 44 3.15 8.01 3.62
C LEU A 44 2.55 7.38 4.89
N PRO A 45 3.34 7.03 5.94
CA PRO A 45 2.79 6.46 7.16
C PRO A 45 1.99 7.46 8.00
N ILE A 46 2.19 8.77 7.81
CA ILE A 46 1.37 9.82 8.45
C ILE A 46 -0.01 9.85 7.78
N PHE A 47 -0.05 9.94 6.46
CA PHE A 47 -1.29 9.93 5.68
C PHE A 47 -2.13 8.69 5.93
N LEU A 48 -1.53 7.49 5.90
CA LEU A 48 -2.27 6.24 6.12
C LEU A 48 -2.90 6.16 7.52
N ARG A 49 -2.25 6.76 8.53
CA ARG A 49 -2.77 6.79 9.90
C ARG A 49 -3.99 7.70 10.00
N HIS A 50 -3.89 8.91 9.46
CA HIS A 50 -5.01 9.85 9.43
C HIS A 50 -6.18 9.32 8.60
N TRP A 51 -5.90 8.76 7.43
CA TRP A 51 -6.92 8.15 6.60
C TRP A 51 -7.63 6.99 7.34
N ALA A 52 -6.87 6.15 8.05
CA ALA A 52 -7.43 5.06 8.85
C ALA A 52 -8.26 5.57 10.05
N GLU A 53 -7.90 6.71 10.65
CA GLU A 53 -8.68 7.31 11.73
C GLU A 53 -10.12 7.65 11.31
N GLU A 54 -10.27 8.09 10.06
CA GLU A 54 -11.55 8.48 9.47
C GLU A 54 -12.37 7.28 8.95
N HIS A 55 -11.72 6.23 8.44
CA HIS A 55 -12.37 5.16 7.67
C HIS A 55 -12.36 3.78 8.35
N VAL A 56 -11.58 3.60 9.42
CA VAL A 56 -11.37 2.30 10.06
C VAL A 56 -11.64 2.37 11.59
N PRO A 57 -12.31 1.36 12.19
CA PRO A 57 -12.48 1.27 13.63
C PRO A 57 -11.15 1.29 14.39
N ALA A 58 -11.13 1.91 15.59
CA ALA A 58 -9.91 2.15 16.35
C ALA A 58 -9.03 0.90 16.58
N GLU A 59 -9.66 -0.27 16.77
CA GLU A 59 -9.02 -1.57 16.93
C GLU A 59 -8.21 -2.04 15.72
N ASP A 60 -8.61 -1.61 14.51
CA ASP A 60 -8.04 -2.08 13.24
C ASP A 60 -7.12 -1.04 12.58
N ARG A 61 -7.10 0.22 13.04
CA ARG A 61 -6.33 1.32 12.41
C ARG A 61 -4.84 1.02 12.25
N LEU A 62 -4.21 0.54 13.32
CA LEU A 62 -2.77 0.25 13.31
C LEU A 62 -2.45 -0.89 12.33
N ARG A 63 -3.26 -1.95 12.35
CA ARG A 63 -3.12 -3.08 11.44
C ARG A 63 -3.40 -2.68 9.99
N PHE A 64 -4.38 -1.79 9.77
CA PHE A 64 -4.72 -1.27 8.45
C PHE A 64 -3.58 -0.46 7.86
N ALA A 65 -3.03 0.51 8.62
CA ALA A 65 -1.93 1.33 8.16
C ALA A 65 -0.70 0.48 7.75
N ALA A 66 -0.33 -0.48 8.61
CA ALA A 66 0.77 -1.40 8.30
C ALA A 66 0.48 -2.29 7.06
N ALA A 67 -0.77 -2.75 6.90
CA ALA A 67 -1.16 -3.53 5.74
C ALA A 67 -1.14 -2.72 4.44
N ALA A 68 -1.58 -1.46 4.47
CA ALA A 68 -1.55 -0.54 3.33
C ALA A 68 -0.13 -0.17 2.93
N GLU A 69 0.74 0.10 3.90
CA GLU A 69 2.17 0.31 3.67
C GLU A 69 2.82 -0.91 3.00
N ALA A 70 2.53 -2.12 3.50
CA ALA A 70 3.00 -3.36 2.87
C ALA A 70 2.48 -3.53 1.42
N GLN A 71 1.24 -3.13 1.12
CA GLN A 71 0.72 -3.14 -0.26
C GLN A 71 1.48 -2.15 -1.16
N LEU A 72 1.76 -0.94 -0.67
CA LEU A 72 2.52 0.08 -1.40
C LEU A 72 3.96 -0.39 -1.67
N HIS A 73 4.59 -1.06 -0.72
CA HIS A 73 5.91 -1.65 -0.93
C HIS A 73 5.91 -2.78 -1.96
N ALA A 74 4.86 -3.59 -1.98
CA ALA A 74 4.65 -4.66 -2.96
C ALA A 74 4.08 -4.16 -4.30
N LEU A 75 3.74 -2.87 -4.42
CA LEU A 75 3.16 -2.29 -5.63
C LEU A 75 4.18 -2.31 -6.78
N HIS A 76 3.76 -2.84 -7.92
CA HIS A 76 4.58 -2.95 -9.12
C HIS A 76 3.69 -2.92 -10.38
N GLU A 77 4.31 -2.82 -11.57
CA GLU A 77 3.63 -2.75 -12.87
C GLU A 77 2.59 -3.87 -13.07
N GLY A 78 2.89 -5.10 -12.64
CA GLY A 78 1.94 -6.22 -12.73
C GLY A 78 0.75 -6.22 -11.76
N ASN A 79 0.66 -5.30 -10.77
CA ASN A 79 -0.40 -5.32 -9.76
C ASN A 79 -1.10 -3.98 -9.49
N PHE A 80 -0.59 -2.84 -9.97
CA PHE A 80 -1.19 -1.53 -9.70
C PHE A 80 -2.63 -1.39 -10.20
N ALA A 81 -2.99 -2.09 -11.26
CA ALA A 81 -4.34 -2.09 -11.81
C ALA A 81 -5.41 -2.55 -10.79
N ARG A 82 -5.02 -3.36 -9.80
CA ARG A 82 -5.91 -3.78 -8.70
C ARG A 82 -6.37 -2.62 -7.82
N PHE A 83 -5.56 -1.56 -7.76
CA PHE A 83 -5.83 -0.34 -7.01
C PHE A 83 -6.47 0.75 -7.88
N ARG A 84 -6.97 0.37 -9.08
CA ARG A 84 -7.61 1.27 -10.05
C ARG A 84 -6.72 2.44 -10.51
N LEU A 85 -5.41 2.22 -10.49
CA LEU A 85 -4.42 3.21 -10.93
C LEU A 85 -4.17 3.11 -12.43
N ARG A 86 -3.92 4.25 -13.07
CA ARG A 86 -3.43 4.33 -14.45
C ARG A 86 -1.91 4.11 -14.48
N PRO A 87 -1.35 3.59 -15.59
CA PRO A 87 0.10 3.44 -15.73
C PRO A 87 0.87 4.74 -15.44
N SER A 88 0.38 5.89 -15.96
CA SER A 88 0.99 7.20 -15.75
C SER A 88 0.99 7.68 -14.29
N GLU A 89 -0.03 7.31 -13.52
CA GLU A 89 -0.09 7.65 -12.09
C GLU A 89 0.91 6.82 -11.28
N PHE A 90 1.00 5.52 -11.61
CA PHE A 90 1.97 4.61 -11.02
C PHE A 90 3.41 5.04 -11.35
N GLU A 91 3.71 5.31 -12.62
CA GLU A 91 5.04 5.77 -13.07
C GLU A 91 5.46 7.05 -12.34
N ALA A 92 4.58 8.06 -12.27
CA ALA A 92 4.90 9.32 -11.59
C ALA A 92 5.21 9.14 -10.09
N TRP A 93 4.48 8.26 -9.40
CA TRP A 93 4.76 7.92 -8.01
C TRP A 93 6.04 7.07 -7.86
N PHE A 94 6.25 6.11 -8.75
CA PHE A 94 7.42 5.23 -8.73
C PHE A 94 8.71 6.01 -8.95
N GLU A 95 8.71 6.95 -9.90
CA GLU A 95 9.82 7.88 -10.13
C GLU A 95 10.08 8.74 -8.89
N ASN A 96 9.03 9.29 -8.26
CA ASN A 96 9.19 10.08 -7.03
C ASN A 96 9.80 9.23 -5.89
N ARG A 97 9.34 7.99 -5.74
CA ARG A 97 9.86 7.05 -4.74
C ARG A 97 11.30 6.63 -5.03
N ARG A 98 11.64 6.42 -6.31
CA ARG A 98 12.96 5.98 -6.76
C ARG A 98 14.01 7.07 -6.62
N PHE A 99 13.64 8.30 -6.93
CA PHE A 99 14.58 9.41 -6.96
C PHE A 99 14.52 10.31 -5.73
N GLY A 100 13.48 10.21 -4.90
CA GLY A 100 13.38 10.92 -3.61
C GLY A 100 13.69 12.40 -3.73
N ILE A 101 13.32 13.03 -4.86
CA ILE A 101 13.66 14.41 -5.14
C ILE A 101 12.52 15.26 -4.56
N PRO A 102 12.78 16.07 -3.52
CA PRO A 102 11.80 17.02 -3.00
C PRO A 102 11.40 18.07 -4.05
#